data_AF-A0AAX0ITE1-F1
#
_entry.id   AF-A0AAX0ITE1-F1
#
_cell.length_a   1.000
_cell.length_b   1.000
_cell.length_c   1.000
_cell.angle_alpha   90.00
_cell.angle_beta   90.00
_cell.angle_gamma   90.00
#
_symmetry.space_group_name_H-M   'P 1'
#
loop_
_entity.id
_entity.type
_entity.pdbx_description
1 polymer ?
#
loop_
_entity_poly.entity_id
_entity_poly.type
_entity_poly.pdbx_seq_one_letter_code
_entity_poly.pdbx_strand_id
1 'polypeptide(L)'
;MSEGGINAIDHLLEIINQYQIEDVNPQIKTLMNLKGFLDANGILDEREKLDVYKSLFPPHGGLSDIYYWDDDFETRKEVNDSIESALKIIANYLLDR
;
A
#
# COMPACT_ATOMS: atom_id res chain seq x y z
N MET A 1 -1.33 11.80 -14.34
CA MET A 1 -0.41 10.65 -14.20
C MET A 1 -0.41 10.19 -12.74
N SER A 2 -1.49 9.52 -12.32
CA SER A 2 -1.68 9.00 -10.96
C SER A 2 -2.57 7.74 -10.88
N GLU A 3 -3.26 7.35 -11.97
CA GLU A 3 -4.18 6.20 -11.98
C GLU A 3 -3.53 4.90 -11.48
N GLY A 4 -2.27 4.62 -11.86
CA GLY A 4 -1.58 3.40 -11.41
C GLY A 4 -1.36 3.35 -9.90
N GLY A 5 -1.05 4.50 -9.27
CA GLY A 5 -0.86 4.60 -7.83
C GLY A 5 -2.18 4.48 -7.06
N ILE A 6 -3.23 5.18 -7.54
CA ILE A 6 -4.58 5.12 -6.94
C ILE A 6 -5.15 3.70 -7.05
N ASN A 7 -5.08 3.07 -8.22
CA ASN A 7 -5.56 1.71 -8.43
C ASN A 7 -4.82 0.69 -7.56
N ALA A 8 -3.51 0.87 -7.35
CA ALA A 8 -2.74 0.00 -6.46
C ALA A 8 -3.14 0.20 -4.98
N ILE A 9 -3.45 1.43 -4.56
CA ILE A 9 -3.98 1.71 -3.21
C ILE A 9 -5.33 1.04 -3.03
N ASP A 10 -6.25 1.20 -3.99
CA ASP A 10 -7.59 0.59 -3.91
C ASP A 10 -7.50 -0.93 -3.85
N HIS A 11 -6.70 -1.55 -4.72
CA HIS A 11 -6.48 -2.99 -4.73
C HIS A 11 -5.91 -3.50 -3.39
N LEU A 12 -4.94 -2.79 -2.81
CA LEU A 12 -4.38 -3.16 -1.51
C LEU A 12 -5.42 -3.05 -0.38
N LEU A 13 -6.24 -1.99 -0.37
CA LEU A 13 -7.32 -1.82 0.61
C LEU A 13 -8.40 -2.90 0.46
N GLU A 14 -8.73 -3.29 -0.78
CA GLU A 14 -9.66 -4.39 -1.07
C GLU A 14 -9.13 -5.73 -0.53
N ILE A 15 -7.85 -6.05 -0.76
CA ILE A 15 -7.23 -7.27 -0.22
C ILE A 15 -7.27 -7.26 1.30
N ILE A 16 -6.82 -6.18 1.95
CA ILE A 16 -6.81 -6.06 3.42
C ILE A 16 -8.21 -6.30 3.99
N ASN A 17 -9.23 -5.71 3.36
CA ASN A 17 -10.61 -5.89 3.78
C ASN A 17 -11.17 -7.30 3.47
N GLN A 18 -10.89 -7.85 2.29
CA GLN A 18 -11.39 -9.18 1.90
C GLN A 18 -10.83 -10.28 2.80
N TYR A 19 -9.53 -10.22 3.09
CA TYR A 19 -8.83 -11.24 3.87
C TYR A 19 -8.69 -10.90 5.36
N GLN A 20 -9.33 -9.80 5.80
CA GLN A 20 -9.34 -9.35 7.19
C GLN A 20 -7.92 -9.29 7.79
N ILE A 21 -6.97 -8.70 7.05
CA ILE A 21 -5.59 -8.57 7.52
C ILE A 21 -5.57 -7.59 8.70
N GLU A 22 -5.18 -8.09 9.86
CA GLU A 22 -5.18 -7.33 11.12
C GLU A 22 -3.87 -6.56 11.34
N ASP A 23 -3.80 -5.73 12.39
CA ASP A 23 -2.60 -4.98 12.81
C ASP A 23 -2.01 -3.98 11.79
N VAL A 24 -2.75 -3.64 10.74
CA VAL A 24 -2.32 -2.72 9.67
C VAL A 24 -3.08 -1.38 9.65
N ASN A 25 -3.78 -1.05 10.74
CA ASN A 25 -4.61 0.15 10.84
C ASN A 25 -3.87 1.48 10.55
N PRO A 26 -2.63 1.71 11.06
CA PRO A 26 -1.87 2.90 10.71
C PRO A 26 -1.62 3.03 9.20
N GLN A 27 -1.30 1.91 8.54
CA GLN A 27 -1.02 1.84 7.12
C GLN A 27 -2.29 2.10 6.30
N ILE A 28 -3.43 1.51 6.67
CA ILE A 28 -4.74 1.80 6.06
C ILE A 28 -5.04 3.30 6.12
N LYS A 29 -4.82 3.94 7.27
CA LYS A 29 -5.07 5.38 7.42
C LYS A 29 -4.19 6.21 6.49
N THR A 30 -2.90 5.89 6.39
CA THR A 30 -1.99 6.58 5.47
C THR A 30 -2.39 6.37 4.01
N LEU A 31 -2.79 5.15 3.62
CA LEU A 31 -3.28 4.84 2.29
C LEU A 31 -4.55 5.60 1.93
N MET A 32 -5.54 5.64 2.82
CA MET A 32 -6.79 6.40 2.62
C MET A 32 -6.53 7.91 2.49
N ASN A 33 -5.63 8.47 3.29
CA ASN A 33 -5.25 9.87 3.19
C ASN A 33 -4.55 10.17 1.86
N LEU A 34 -3.60 9.33 1.47
CA LEU A 34 -2.90 9.44 0.19
C LEU A 34 -3.89 9.39 -0.97
N LYS A 35 -4.78 8.39 -0.98
CA LYS A 35 -5.82 8.25 -2.01
C LYS A 35 -6.68 9.51 -2.09
N GLY A 36 -7.24 9.97 -0.98
CA GLY A 36 -8.11 11.15 -0.97
C GLY A 36 -7.40 12.42 -1.48
N PHE A 37 -6.11 12.56 -1.20
CA PHE A 37 -5.30 13.65 -1.75
C PHE A 37 -5.12 13.53 -3.27
N LEU A 38 -4.82 12.33 -3.78
CA LEU A 38 -4.63 12.08 -5.20
C LEU A 38 -5.94 12.20 -6.00
N ASP A 39 -7.05 11.69 -5.47
CA ASP A 39 -8.40 11.83 -6.05
C ASP A 39 -8.82 13.31 -6.18
N ALA A 40 -8.36 14.16 -5.25
CA ALA A 40 -8.54 15.61 -5.32
C ALA A 40 -7.60 16.30 -6.33
N ASN A 41 -6.90 15.55 -7.18
CA ASN A 41 -5.86 16.02 -8.09
C ASN A 41 -4.67 16.69 -7.37
N GLY A 42 -4.45 16.33 -6.10
CA GLY A 42 -3.28 16.76 -5.34
C GLY A 42 -1.99 16.23 -5.97
N ILE A 43 -0.93 17.03 -5.90
CA ILE A 43 0.41 16.67 -6.37
C ILE A 43 1.34 16.78 -5.17
N LEU A 44 1.94 15.66 -4.78
CA LEU A 44 2.94 15.62 -3.71
C LEU A 44 4.28 16.10 -4.25
N ASP A 45 4.98 16.93 -3.48
CA ASP A 45 6.38 17.21 -3.74
C ASP A 45 7.29 16.02 -3.33
N GLU A 46 8.57 16.08 -3.69
CA GLU A 46 9.53 15.01 -3.39
C GLU A 46 9.64 14.68 -1.89
N ARG A 47 9.51 15.69 -1.02
CA ARG A 47 9.62 15.53 0.43
C ARG A 47 8.36 14.89 0.98
N GLU A 48 7.19 15.35 0.56
CA GLU A 48 5.91 14.77 0.96
C GLU A 48 5.80 13.31 0.50
N LYS A 49 6.21 13.00 -0.73
CA LYS A 49 6.29 11.63 -1.22
C LYS A 49 7.20 10.76 -0.34
N LEU A 50 8.38 11.27 0.03
CA LEU A 50 9.32 10.54 0.89
C LEU A 50 8.79 10.33 2.31
N ASP A 51 8.07 11.31 2.86
CA ASP A 51 7.46 11.21 4.20
C ASP A 51 6.32 10.18 4.21
N VAL A 52 5.48 10.17 3.17
CA VAL A 52 4.48 9.11 2.97
C VAL A 52 5.15 7.75 2.80
N TYR A 53 6.21 7.65 1.99
CA TYR A 53 6.97 6.42 1.81
C TYR A 53 7.51 5.89 3.15
N LYS A 54 8.11 6.73 3.99
CA LYS A 54 8.64 6.29 5.29
C LYS A 54 7.54 5.86 6.27
N SER A 55 6.37 6.50 6.23
CA SER A 55 5.22 6.08 7.03
C SER A 55 4.68 4.73 6.60
N LEU A 56 4.74 4.44 5.31
CA LEU A 56 4.25 3.21 4.69
C LEU A 56 5.28 2.08 4.83
N PHE A 57 6.56 2.35 4.62
CA PHE A 57 7.67 1.40 4.57
C PHE A 57 8.78 1.72 5.61
N PRO A 58 8.49 1.67 6.92
CA PRO A 58 9.48 1.95 7.94
C PRO A 58 10.55 0.83 8.01
N PRO A 59 11.79 1.18 8.40
CA PRO A 59 12.94 0.26 8.39
C PRO A 59 12.90 -0.90 9.41
N HIS A 60 11.92 -0.93 10.31
CA HIS A 60 11.81 -1.91 11.40
C HIS A 60 10.44 -2.63 11.47
N GLY A 61 9.73 -2.78 10.33
CA GLY A 61 8.46 -3.52 10.28
C GLY A 61 7.22 -2.63 10.18
N GLY A 62 6.87 -2.17 8.97
CA GLY A 62 5.59 -1.52 8.66
C GLY A 62 4.89 -2.24 7.51
N LEU A 63 4.50 -1.61 6.37
CA LEU A 63 3.93 -2.37 5.23
C LEU A 63 4.82 -3.52 4.74
N SER A 64 6.10 -3.53 5.13
CA SER A 64 7.01 -4.68 5.01
C SER A 64 6.48 -5.97 5.67
N ASP A 65 5.44 -5.87 6.52
CA ASP A 65 4.80 -6.98 7.24
C ASP A 65 3.31 -7.13 6.89
N ILE A 66 2.75 -6.41 5.88
CA ILE A 66 1.42 -6.80 5.38
C ILE A 66 1.57 -8.16 4.73
N TYR A 67 1.04 -9.14 5.44
CA TYR A 67 1.17 -10.54 5.08
C TYR A 67 -0.12 -11.24 5.45
N TYR A 68 -0.63 -12.04 4.51
CA TYR A 68 -1.75 -12.91 4.75
C TYR A 68 -1.25 -14.31 5.11
N TRP A 69 -1.76 -14.88 6.20
CA TRP A 69 -1.52 -16.28 6.53
C TRP A 69 -2.78 -17.12 6.23
N ASP A 70 -2.57 -18.22 5.52
CA ASP A 70 -3.55 -19.27 5.28
C ASP A 70 -2.86 -20.63 5.42
N ASP A 71 -3.62 -21.66 5.76
CA ASP A 71 -3.13 -23.03 5.79
C ASP A 71 -2.96 -23.59 4.37
N ASP A 72 -3.77 -23.13 3.41
CA ASP A 72 -3.59 -23.43 1.99
C ASP A 72 -2.45 -22.59 1.40
N PHE A 73 -1.40 -23.30 0.97
CA PHE A 73 -0.19 -22.65 0.44
C PHE A 73 -0.46 -21.84 -0.82
N GLU A 74 -1.29 -22.35 -1.73
CA GLU A 74 -1.56 -21.66 -3.00
C GLU A 74 -2.35 -20.37 -2.77
N THR A 75 -3.41 -20.43 -1.94
CA THR A 75 -4.15 -19.23 -1.51
C THR A 75 -3.23 -18.22 -0.85
N ARG A 76 -2.42 -18.67 0.13
CA ARG A 76 -1.46 -17.80 0.83
C ARG A 76 -0.51 -17.12 -0.15
N LYS A 77 0.04 -17.88 -1.09
CA LYS A 77 1.00 -17.38 -2.08
C LYS A 77 0.34 -16.37 -3.02
N GLU A 78 -0.82 -16.70 -3.58
CA GLU A 78 -1.55 -15.84 -4.51
C GLU A 78 -1.88 -14.48 -3.88
N VAL A 79 -2.39 -14.48 -2.64
CA VAL A 79 -2.73 -13.25 -1.93
C VAL A 79 -1.48 -12.42 -1.63
N ASN A 80 -0.41 -13.04 -1.14
CA ASN A 80 0.82 -12.33 -0.83
C ASN A 80 1.55 -11.80 -2.07
N ASP A 81 1.53 -12.53 -3.19
CA ASP A 81 2.06 -12.05 -4.48
C ASP A 81 1.28 -10.80 -4.94
N SER A 82 -0.04 -10.80 -4.74
CA SER A 82 -0.93 -9.67 -5.05
C SER A 82 -0.64 -8.44 -4.16
N ILE A 83 -0.45 -8.66 -2.86
CA ILE A 83 -0.02 -7.63 -1.90
C ILE A 83 1.33 -7.04 -2.33
N GLU A 84 2.34 -7.88 -2.59
CA GLU A 84 3.67 -7.44 -2.96
C GLU A 84 3.66 -6.60 -4.24
N SER A 85 2.85 -7.01 -5.23
CA SER A 85 2.66 -6.26 -6.48
C SER A 85 2.10 -4.85 -6.22
N ALA A 86 1.04 -4.74 -5.43
CA ALA A 86 0.44 -3.44 -5.08
C ALA A 86 1.44 -2.55 -4.33
N LEU A 87 2.14 -3.12 -3.34
CA LEU A 87 3.16 -2.41 -2.57
C LEU A 87 4.30 -1.87 -3.44
N LYS A 88 4.78 -2.67 -4.41
CA LYS A 88 5.80 -2.23 -5.37
C LYS A 88 5.34 -1.05 -6.20
N ILE A 89 4.10 -1.07 -6.69
CA ILE A 89 3.56 0.04 -7.49
C ILE A 89 3.46 1.33 -6.66
N ILE A 90 2.96 1.23 -5.42
CA ILE A 90 2.87 2.36 -4.50
C ILE A 90 4.27 2.90 -4.16
N ALA A 91 5.21 2.02 -3.83
CA ALA A 91 6.59 2.39 -3.54
C ALA A 91 7.25 3.10 -4.73
N ASN A 92 7.09 2.57 -5.95
CA ASN A 92 7.63 3.20 -7.15
C ASN A 92 7.02 4.58 -7.37
N TYR A 93 5.71 4.75 -7.22
CA TYR A 93 5.06 6.05 -7.34
C TYR A 93 5.63 7.11 -6.37
N LEU A 94 5.89 6.71 -5.13
CA LEU A 94 6.42 7.59 -4.09
C LEU A 94 7.92 7.84 -4.21
N LEU A 95 8.67 6.96 -4.87
CA LEU A 95 10.11 7.13 -5.09
C LEU A 95 10.45 7.74 -6.46
N ASP A 96 9.49 7.78 -7.38
CA ASP A 96 9.65 8.40 -8.70
C ASP A 96 9.82 9.92 -8.57
N ARG A 97 10.84 10.45 -9.25
CA ARG A 97 11.27 11.85 -9.17
C ARG A 97 10.50 12.72 -10.15
#